data_AF-A0A369PVV3-F1
#
_entry.id   AF-A0A369PVV3-F1
#
_cell.length_a   1.000
_cell.length_b   1.000
_cell.length_c   1.000
_cell.angle_alpha   90.00
_cell.angle_beta   90.00
_cell.angle_gamma   90.00
#
_symmetry.space_group_name_H-M   'P 1'
#
loop_
_entity.id
_entity.type
_entity.pdbx_description
1 polymer ?
#
loop_
_entity_poly.entity_id
_entity_poly.type
_entity_poly.pdbx_seq_one_letter_code
_entity_poly.pdbx_strand_id
1 'polypeptide(L)'
;MIKFYLTLLLELALAPLLYPLNSLKNHLGKNDKGKQALRAKPIADEIIYAIHEWAGYPPIRKKKIAYVNKEFTCGLRFQLQRIYAYKGQRSIRKILTVSDYNTQYFTSLKETERIDEALEIYPVENKAMDFSGYAYVCHNLIDWNKEQAIFLTNSSVNCQIDHFIDDYVDLLVKYKNIGLIGVSYSTKIYQSLIKNNFNPHLQSFFLLTTTSVLKELLAINNGLFPGENESYKASIIRFGEIKLSKLVQSLGYDIAFVSEDGNLNLFPKKNWLFNGYQKWKLPHGDYRLWNVHPNKIYKYEKAYQTIG
;
A
#
# COMPACT_ATOMS: atom_id res chain seq x y z
N MET A 1 6.51 -19.60 -6.45
CA MET A 1 6.87 -19.66 -7.90
C MET A 1 5.88 -20.51 -8.71
N ILE A 2 5.68 -21.79 -8.41
CA ILE A 2 4.75 -22.69 -9.15
C ILE A 2 3.35 -22.08 -9.32
N LYS A 3 2.76 -21.60 -8.23
CA LYS A 3 1.46 -20.91 -8.22
C LYS A 3 1.36 -19.78 -9.25
N PHE A 4 2.43 -19.01 -9.44
CA PHE A 4 2.44 -17.91 -10.40
C PHE A 4 2.32 -18.41 -11.83
N TYR A 5 3.16 -19.37 -12.23
CA TYR A 5 3.13 -19.94 -13.58
C TYR A 5 1.83 -20.70 -13.85
N LEU A 6 1.31 -21.44 -12.87
CA LEU A 6 -0.02 -22.06 -12.97
C LEU A 6 -1.09 -21.01 -13.27
N THR A 7 -1.02 -19.85 -12.61
CA THR A 7 -1.96 -18.76 -12.86
C THR A 7 -1.83 -18.21 -14.28
N LEU A 8 -0.61 -18.08 -14.82
CA LEU A 8 -0.42 -17.68 -16.22
C LEU A 8 -0.93 -18.74 -17.20
N LEU A 9 -0.73 -20.03 -16.93
CA LEU A 9 -1.26 -21.11 -17.74
C LEU A 9 -2.80 -21.09 -17.77
N LEU A 10 -3.45 -20.84 -16.63
CA LEU A 10 -4.89 -20.67 -16.56
C LEU A 10 -5.38 -19.43 -17.32
N GLU A 11 -4.66 -18.30 -17.23
CA GLU A 11 -4.96 -17.12 -18.04
C GLU A 11 -4.86 -17.39 -19.52
N LEU A 12 -3.86 -18.17 -19.95
CA LEU A 12 -3.69 -18.56 -21.34
C LEU A 12 -4.82 -19.48 -21.81
N ALA A 13 -5.16 -20.50 -21.03
CA ALA A 13 -6.23 -21.44 -21.33
C ALA A 13 -7.61 -20.75 -21.40
N LEU A 14 -7.86 -19.80 -20.49
CA LEU A 14 -9.11 -19.05 -20.42
C LEU A 14 -9.07 -17.72 -21.22
N ALA A 15 -8.00 -17.47 -21.98
CA ALA A 15 -7.82 -16.22 -22.72
C ALA A 15 -9.02 -15.87 -23.63
N PRO A 16 -9.64 -16.83 -24.36
CA PRO A 16 -10.82 -16.54 -25.18
C PRO A 16 -12.01 -15.96 -24.39
N LEU A 17 -12.09 -16.23 -23.08
CA LEU A 17 -13.13 -15.70 -22.20
C LEU A 17 -12.66 -14.43 -21.47
N LEU A 18 -11.44 -14.43 -20.97
CA LEU A 18 -10.90 -13.33 -20.16
C LEU A 18 -10.68 -12.04 -20.96
N TYR A 19 -10.31 -12.14 -22.24
CA TYR A 19 -10.14 -10.95 -23.10
C TYR A 19 -11.47 -10.23 -23.34
N PRO A 20 -12.55 -10.88 -23.84
CA PRO A 20 -13.85 -10.24 -23.98
C PRO A 20 -14.37 -9.68 -22.65
N LEU A 21 -14.23 -10.42 -21.54
CA LEU A 21 -14.69 -9.95 -20.24
C LEU A 21 -14.01 -8.65 -19.78
N ASN A 22 -12.70 -8.51 -19.98
CA ASN A 22 -12.02 -7.26 -19.67
C ASN A 22 -12.42 -6.12 -20.62
N SER A 23 -12.64 -6.43 -21.90
CA SER A 23 -13.17 -5.45 -22.85
C SER A 23 -14.56 -4.95 -22.42
N LEU A 24 -15.46 -5.87 -22.03
CA LEU A 24 -16.79 -5.54 -21.54
C LEU A 24 -16.73 -4.65 -20.30
N LYS A 25 -15.85 -4.93 -19.34
CA LYS A 25 -15.65 -4.06 -18.17
C LYS A 25 -15.24 -2.64 -18.56
N ASN A 26 -14.32 -2.52 -19.51
CA ASN A 26 -13.84 -1.22 -19.98
C ASN A 26 -14.91 -0.41 -20.73
N HIS A 27 -15.87 -1.07 -21.40
CA HIS A 27 -16.88 -0.40 -22.24
C HIS A 27 -18.28 -0.27 -21.61
N LEU A 28 -18.65 -1.19 -20.72
CA LEU A 28 -20.00 -1.30 -20.16
C LEU A 28 -20.05 -1.08 -18.65
N GLY A 29 -18.91 -0.87 -17.99
CA GLY A 29 -18.83 -0.64 -16.55
C GLY A 29 -19.52 0.67 -16.16
N LYS A 30 -20.80 0.60 -15.77
CA LYS A 30 -21.54 1.74 -15.23
C LYS A 30 -21.27 1.94 -13.74
N ASN A 31 -21.21 3.20 -13.34
CA ASN A 31 -21.10 3.58 -11.93
C ASN A 31 -22.47 3.47 -11.24
N ASP A 32 -22.90 2.23 -10.97
CA ASP A 32 -24.16 1.98 -10.26
C ASP A 32 -23.99 2.10 -8.75
N LYS A 33 -25.07 2.39 -8.01
CA LYS A 33 -25.07 2.48 -6.55
C LYS A 33 -24.89 1.08 -5.92
N GLY A 34 -23.64 0.61 -5.83
CA GLY A 34 -23.28 -0.56 -5.03
C GLY A 34 -23.35 -0.27 -3.52
N LYS A 35 -23.49 -1.33 -2.71
CA LYS A 35 -23.42 -1.23 -1.25
C LYS A 35 -22.00 -0.81 -0.85
N GLN A 36 -21.87 0.36 -0.23
CA GLN A 36 -20.61 0.89 0.27
C GLN A 36 -20.45 0.51 1.74
N ALA A 37 -19.31 -0.08 2.10
CA ALA A 37 -18.98 -0.33 3.49
C ALA A 37 -18.56 0.97 4.17
N LEU A 38 -18.93 1.12 5.44
CA LEU A 38 -18.56 2.24 6.28
C LEU A 38 -17.98 1.71 7.57
N ARG A 39 -16.80 2.21 7.96
CA ARG A 39 -16.26 1.94 9.29
C ARG A 39 -17.22 2.46 10.36
N ALA A 40 -17.49 1.63 11.35
CA ALA A 40 -18.40 1.96 12.44
C ALA A 40 -17.69 2.65 13.62
N LYS A 41 -16.48 2.20 13.97
CA LYS A 41 -15.75 2.63 15.16
C LYS A 41 -14.96 3.94 14.93
N PRO A 42 -14.91 4.85 15.91
CA PRO A 42 -13.99 5.98 15.88
C PRO A 42 -12.55 5.50 16.00
N ILE A 43 -11.63 6.18 15.32
CA ILE A 43 -10.19 5.88 15.37
C ILE A 43 -9.62 6.44 16.68
N ALA A 44 -8.86 5.63 17.40
CA ALA A 44 -8.19 6.00 18.64
C ALA A 44 -7.02 6.98 18.41
N ASP A 45 -6.62 7.67 19.46
CA ASP A 45 -5.50 8.63 19.44
C ASP A 45 -4.14 7.96 19.25
N GLU A 46 -4.00 6.70 19.67
CA GLU A 46 -2.79 5.91 19.44
C GLU A 46 -2.82 5.29 18.03
N ILE A 47 -1.81 5.65 17.22
CA ILE A 47 -1.60 5.08 15.89
C ILE A 47 -0.38 4.17 15.86
N ILE A 48 -0.39 3.21 14.93
CA ILE A 48 0.77 2.35 14.66
C ILE A 48 1.46 2.85 13.40
N TYR A 49 2.75 3.16 13.51
CA TYR A 49 3.58 3.50 12.35
C TYR A 49 4.68 2.46 12.20
N ALA A 50 4.49 1.53 11.27
CA ALA A 50 5.40 0.44 11.00
C ALA A 50 6.21 0.68 9.72
N ILE A 51 7.52 0.71 9.87
CA ILE A 51 8.50 0.76 8.78
C ILE A 51 9.05 -0.65 8.56
N HIS A 52 9.13 -1.07 7.31
CA HIS A 52 9.88 -2.25 6.92
C HIS A 52 11.20 -1.87 6.24
N GLU A 53 12.29 -2.50 6.68
CA GLU A 53 13.61 -2.39 6.06
C GLU A 53 14.24 -3.76 5.77
N TRP A 54 15.07 -3.81 4.73
CA TRP A 54 15.98 -4.92 4.49
C TRP A 54 17.39 -4.54 4.93
N ALA A 55 18.01 -5.34 5.80
CA ALA A 55 19.32 -5.05 6.38
C ALA A 55 20.45 -4.94 5.34
N GLY A 56 20.25 -5.50 4.14
CA GLY A 56 21.20 -5.38 3.03
C GLY A 56 21.24 -4.00 2.38
N TYR A 57 20.34 -3.08 2.72
CA TYR A 57 20.34 -1.72 2.18
C TYR A 57 21.15 -0.75 3.04
N PRO A 58 21.88 0.20 2.41
CA PRO A 58 22.41 1.33 3.14
C PRO A 58 21.27 2.25 3.62
N PRO A 59 21.45 2.97 4.75
CA PRO A 59 20.41 3.81 5.35
C PRO A 59 19.94 4.96 4.46
N ILE A 60 20.79 5.42 3.54
CA ILE A 60 20.47 6.32 2.43
C ILE A 60 20.84 5.63 1.12
N ARG A 61 19.97 5.68 0.12
CA ARG A 61 20.23 5.15 -1.22
C ARG A 61 19.49 5.90 -2.31
N LYS A 62 19.97 5.76 -3.55
CA LYS A 62 19.24 6.19 -4.74
C LYS A 62 18.56 5.00 -5.39
N LYS A 63 17.31 5.17 -5.83
CA LYS A 63 16.59 4.21 -6.66
C LYS A 63 16.35 4.79 -8.04
N LYS A 64 16.57 3.98 -9.06
CA LYS A 64 16.36 4.32 -10.46
C LYS A 64 15.12 3.63 -11.01
N ILE A 65 14.25 4.40 -11.64
CA ILE A 65 13.12 3.89 -12.42
C ILE A 65 13.59 3.79 -13.86
N ALA A 66 14.10 2.60 -14.22
CA ALA A 66 14.85 2.37 -15.45
C ALA A 66 14.15 2.88 -16.72
N TYR A 67 12.83 2.68 -16.84
CA TYR A 67 12.08 3.02 -18.05
C TYR A 67 12.04 4.51 -18.38
N VAL A 68 12.12 5.38 -17.37
CA VAL A 68 12.08 6.85 -17.53
C VAL A 68 13.38 7.53 -17.10
N ASN A 69 14.42 6.73 -16.80
CA ASN A 69 15.71 7.21 -16.30
C ASN A 69 15.61 8.19 -15.11
N LYS A 70 14.53 8.11 -14.31
CA LYS A 70 14.33 8.96 -13.13
C LYS A 70 15.03 8.33 -11.93
N GLU A 71 15.70 9.15 -11.14
CA GLU A 71 16.30 8.74 -9.88
C GLU A 71 15.68 9.52 -8.72
N PHE A 72 15.55 8.87 -7.59
CA PHE A 72 15.14 9.52 -6.35
C PHE A 72 15.89 8.94 -5.17
N THR A 73 16.11 9.77 -4.16
CA THR A 73 16.75 9.37 -2.91
C THR A 73 15.68 8.82 -1.95
N CYS A 74 16.01 7.73 -1.28
CA CYS A 74 15.18 7.07 -0.27
C CYS A 74 16.08 6.41 0.79
N GLY A 75 15.48 5.73 1.76
CA GLY A 75 16.20 4.94 2.76
C GLY A 75 15.57 5.02 4.14
N LEU A 76 16.03 4.16 5.06
CA LEU A 76 15.53 4.09 6.42
C LEU A 76 15.72 5.41 7.16
N ARG A 77 16.83 6.12 6.95
CA ARG A 77 17.11 7.42 7.59
C ARG A 77 15.94 8.39 7.48
N PHE A 78 15.40 8.55 6.27
CA PHE A 78 14.32 9.50 6.02
C PHE A 78 12.98 9.03 6.61
N GLN A 79 12.77 7.73 6.74
CA GLN A 79 11.58 7.21 7.43
C GLN A 79 11.66 7.49 8.94
N LEU A 80 12.82 7.25 9.54
CA LEU A 80 13.07 7.55 10.96
C LEU A 80 12.94 9.04 11.24
N GLN A 81 13.58 9.89 10.43
CA GLN A 81 13.45 11.34 10.54
C GLN A 81 11.99 11.80 10.48
N ARG A 82 11.19 11.24 9.57
CA ARG A 82 9.76 11.55 9.43
C ARG A 82 8.95 11.22 10.68
N ILE A 83 9.17 10.06 11.29
CA ILE A 83 8.43 9.66 12.51
C ILE A 83 8.96 10.37 13.76
N TYR A 84 10.26 10.68 13.83
CA TYR A 84 10.85 11.38 14.97
C TYR A 84 10.57 12.88 14.96
N ALA A 85 10.39 13.48 13.77
CA ALA A 85 10.00 14.87 13.62
C ALA A 85 8.50 15.12 13.81
N TYR A 86 7.70 14.08 14.08
CA TYR A 86 6.28 14.22 14.32
C TYR A 86 6.02 15.03 15.61
N LYS A 87 5.24 16.11 15.49
CA LYS A 87 4.82 17.01 16.57
C LYS A 87 3.30 17.20 16.60
N GLY A 88 2.57 16.24 16.05
CA GLY A 88 1.11 16.30 15.98
C GLY A 88 0.45 15.87 17.28
N GLN A 89 -0.87 15.70 17.22
CA GLN A 89 -1.71 15.48 18.41
C GLN A 89 -1.84 14.02 18.85
N ARG A 90 -1.31 13.07 18.08
CA ARG A 90 -1.51 11.62 18.28
C ARG A 90 -0.31 10.96 18.93
N SER A 91 -0.56 9.89 19.67
CA SER A 91 0.54 9.03 20.14
C SER A 91 0.95 8.07 19.02
N ILE A 92 2.25 7.92 18.78
CA ILE A 92 2.77 7.02 17.73
C ILE A 92 3.52 5.87 18.39
N ARG A 93 3.00 4.65 18.19
CA ARG A 93 3.78 3.43 18.40
C ARG A 93 4.68 3.20 17.18
N LYS A 94 5.99 3.34 17.38
CA LYS A 94 7.01 3.33 16.33
C LYS A 94 7.57 1.92 16.19
N ILE A 95 7.36 1.29 15.05
CA ILE A 95 7.76 -0.09 14.80
C ILE A 95 8.68 -0.15 13.59
N LEU A 96 9.79 -0.87 13.71
CA LEU A 96 10.70 -1.20 12.63
C LEU A 96 10.80 -2.72 12.49
N THR A 97 10.33 -3.27 11.38
CA THR A 97 10.58 -4.67 11.01
C THR A 97 11.80 -4.74 10.10
N VAL A 98 12.72 -5.68 10.36
CA VAL A 98 13.98 -5.80 9.61
C VAL A 98 14.15 -7.21 9.08
N SER A 99 14.21 -7.34 7.75
CA SER A 99 14.59 -8.59 7.08
C SER A 99 16.10 -8.77 7.02
N ASP A 100 16.55 -10.03 7.12
CA ASP A 100 17.97 -10.42 7.17
C ASP A 100 18.75 -9.71 8.29
N TYR A 101 18.07 -9.49 9.40
CA TYR A 101 18.61 -8.85 10.59
C TYR A 101 19.86 -9.57 11.10
N ASN A 102 20.88 -8.79 11.46
CA ASN A 102 22.08 -9.28 12.12
C ASN A 102 22.65 -8.21 13.07
N THR A 103 23.51 -8.64 14.00
CA THR A 103 24.10 -7.77 15.02
C THR A 103 24.90 -6.62 14.43
N GLN A 104 25.64 -6.86 13.34
CA GLN A 104 26.45 -5.84 12.69
C GLN A 104 25.59 -4.71 12.11
N TYR A 105 24.48 -5.06 11.47
CA TYR A 105 23.50 -4.09 10.97
C TYR A 105 22.90 -3.28 12.11
N PHE A 106 22.57 -3.92 13.23
CA PHE A 106 22.01 -3.21 14.37
C PHE A 106 22.99 -2.23 15.02
N THR A 107 24.25 -2.63 15.17
CA THR A 107 25.31 -1.74 15.67
C THR A 107 25.48 -0.53 14.75
N SER A 108 25.57 -0.75 13.44
CA SER A 108 25.70 0.36 12.49
C SER A 108 24.47 1.27 12.49
N LEU A 109 23.27 0.71 12.63
CA LEU A 109 22.03 1.47 12.75
C LEU A 109 22.05 2.38 13.99
N LYS A 110 22.46 1.86 15.15
CA LYS A 110 22.57 2.65 16.39
C LYS A 110 23.58 3.78 16.27
N GLU A 111 24.73 3.52 15.66
CA GLU A 111 25.80 4.50 15.48
C GLU A 111 25.42 5.60 14.47
N THR A 112 24.70 5.25 13.41
CA THR A 112 24.50 6.14 12.27
C THR A 112 23.12 6.82 12.20
N GLU A 113 22.08 6.22 12.77
CA GLU A 113 20.69 6.66 12.57
C GLU A 113 20.01 7.25 13.81
N ARG A 114 20.73 7.42 14.93
CA ARG A 114 20.19 7.96 16.21
C ARG A 114 18.84 7.33 16.54
N ILE A 115 18.86 6.02 16.78
CA ILE A 115 17.66 5.25 17.09
C ILE A 115 17.08 5.73 18.43
N ASP A 116 15.83 6.18 18.38
CA ASP A 116 15.02 6.51 19.55
C ASP A 116 14.79 5.24 20.38
N GLU A 117 14.93 5.35 21.70
CA GLU A 117 14.69 4.23 22.62
C GLU A 117 13.25 3.71 22.54
N ALA A 118 12.30 4.56 22.11
CA ALA A 118 10.92 4.17 21.89
C ALA A 118 10.68 3.44 20.56
N LEU A 119 11.70 3.22 19.71
CA LEU A 119 11.56 2.45 18.48
C LEU A 119 11.61 0.95 18.79
N GLU A 120 10.49 0.26 18.58
CA GLU A 120 10.42 -1.20 18.68
C GLU A 120 10.99 -1.85 17.41
N ILE A 121 11.97 -2.75 17.55
CA ILE A 121 12.65 -3.39 16.41
C ILE A 121 12.40 -4.89 16.43
N TYR A 122 11.89 -5.42 15.31
CA TYR A 122 11.54 -6.82 15.16
C TYR A 122 12.24 -7.45 13.95
N PRO A 123 13.08 -8.48 14.14
CA PRO A 123 13.61 -9.26 13.03
C PRO A 123 12.49 -10.08 12.38
N VAL A 124 12.46 -10.10 11.05
CA VAL A 124 11.48 -10.88 10.26
C VAL A 124 12.18 -11.61 9.12
N GLU A 125 11.56 -12.66 8.59
CA GLU A 125 12.07 -13.33 7.39
C GLU A 125 12.03 -12.39 6.17
N ASN A 126 12.93 -12.55 5.22
CA ASN A 126 12.90 -11.83 3.93
C ASN A 126 12.05 -12.53 2.85
N LYS A 127 11.18 -13.47 3.26
CA LYS A 127 10.46 -14.33 2.33
C LYS A 127 9.59 -13.53 1.36
N ALA A 128 8.77 -12.62 1.86
CA ALA A 128 7.81 -11.84 1.08
C ALA A 128 8.21 -10.36 0.94
N MET A 129 9.50 -10.04 1.11
CA MET A 129 10.00 -8.67 1.12
C MET A 129 9.23 -7.82 2.16
N ASP A 130 8.71 -6.66 1.78
CA ASP A 130 7.96 -5.77 2.65
C ASP A 130 6.67 -6.37 3.21
N PHE A 131 6.04 -7.30 2.48
CA PHE A 131 4.89 -8.02 2.99
C PHE A 131 5.21 -8.93 4.18
N SER A 132 6.47 -9.35 4.38
CA SER A 132 6.87 -10.08 5.59
C SER A 132 6.77 -9.18 6.83
N GLY A 133 7.23 -7.94 6.73
CA GLY A 133 7.09 -6.96 7.81
C GLY A 133 5.63 -6.60 8.08
N TYR A 134 4.85 -6.36 7.01
CA TYR A 134 3.44 -6.00 7.15
C TYR A 134 2.59 -7.11 7.76
N ALA A 135 2.81 -8.36 7.33
CA ALA A 135 2.16 -9.52 7.91
C ALA A 135 2.55 -9.70 9.39
N TYR A 136 3.82 -9.53 9.73
CA TYR A 136 4.29 -9.62 11.11
C TYR A 136 3.58 -8.62 12.03
N VAL A 137 3.49 -7.36 11.61
CA VAL A 137 2.75 -6.32 12.34
C VAL A 137 1.30 -6.72 12.52
N CYS A 138 0.65 -7.17 11.44
CA CYS A 138 -0.76 -7.55 11.47
C CYS A 138 -1.03 -8.69 12.46
N HIS A 139 -0.22 -9.74 12.44
CA HIS A 139 -0.48 -10.93 13.24
C HIS A 139 -0.04 -10.79 14.69
N ASN A 140 1.02 -10.02 14.97
CA ASN A 140 1.69 -10.08 16.27
C ASN A 140 1.58 -8.79 17.09
N LEU A 141 1.38 -7.63 16.45
CA LEU A 141 1.55 -6.34 17.11
C LEU A 141 0.26 -5.52 17.23
N ILE A 142 -0.75 -5.82 16.41
CA ILE A 142 -2.05 -5.12 16.47
C ILE A 142 -2.85 -5.58 17.69
N ASP A 143 -3.36 -4.63 18.47
CA ASP A 143 -4.45 -4.87 19.41
C ASP A 143 -5.80 -4.80 18.69
N TRP A 144 -6.37 -5.98 18.41
CA TRP A 144 -7.63 -6.11 17.68
C TRP A 144 -8.87 -5.58 18.42
N ASN A 145 -8.74 -5.18 19.69
CA ASN A 145 -9.81 -4.57 20.46
C ASN A 145 -9.86 -3.04 20.29
N LYS A 146 -8.77 -2.42 19.81
CA LYS A 146 -8.67 -0.99 19.57
C LYS A 146 -8.85 -0.67 18.09
N GLU A 147 -9.58 0.39 17.78
CA GLU A 147 -9.66 0.91 16.41
C GLU A 147 -8.50 1.87 16.17
N GLN A 148 -7.45 1.43 15.49
CA GLN A 148 -6.24 2.24 15.28
C GLN A 148 -6.00 2.49 13.80
N ALA A 149 -5.45 3.66 13.47
CA ALA A 149 -4.86 3.89 12.17
C ALA A 149 -3.49 3.20 12.11
N ILE A 150 -3.25 2.48 11.01
CA ILE A 150 -2.04 1.67 10.83
C ILE A 150 -1.36 2.08 9.54
N PHE A 151 -0.17 2.63 9.68
CA PHE A 151 0.73 2.95 8.59
C PHE A 151 1.69 1.77 8.39
N LEU A 152 1.67 1.21 7.19
CA LEU A 152 2.59 0.17 6.71
C LEU A 152 3.41 0.79 5.58
N THR A 153 4.68 1.09 5.85
CA THR A 153 5.57 1.72 4.88
C THR A 153 6.87 0.96 4.77
N ASN A 154 7.53 1.04 3.62
CA ASN A 154 8.90 0.55 3.48
C ASN A 154 9.88 1.73 3.32
N SER A 155 11.15 1.44 3.54
CA SER A 155 12.27 2.39 3.43
C SER A 155 12.52 2.91 2.00
N SER A 156 11.74 2.48 1.00
CA SER A 156 11.87 2.92 -0.41
C SER A 156 10.91 4.04 -0.79
N VAL A 157 10.25 4.65 0.20
CA VAL A 157 9.55 5.93 0.09
C VAL A 157 10.55 7.08 -0.05
N ASN A 158 10.17 8.12 -0.79
CA ASN A 158 11.01 9.28 -1.10
C ASN A 158 11.57 9.97 0.15
N CYS A 159 12.75 10.58 0.01
CA CYS A 159 13.43 11.31 1.07
C CYS A 159 12.75 12.61 1.49
N GLN A 160 11.92 13.22 0.63
CA GLN A 160 11.21 14.46 0.97
C GLN A 160 10.25 14.22 2.15
N ILE A 161 10.35 15.07 3.17
CA ILE A 161 9.60 14.96 4.42
C ILE A 161 8.55 16.07 4.45
N ASP A 162 7.28 15.69 4.52
CA ASP A 162 6.15 16.57 4.78
C ASP A 162 5.46 16.16 6.09
N HIS A 163 4.73 17.08 6.71
CA HIS A 163 3.87 16.77 7.87
C HIS A 163 2.50 16.31 7.37
N PHE A 164 2.28 14.99 7.30
CA PHE A 164 1.05 14.41 6.73
C PHE A 164 0.29 13.47 7.68
N ILE A 165 0.91 13.00 8.77
CA ILE A 165 0.38 11.89 9.57
C ILE A 165 -1.03 12.21 10.08
N ASP A 166 -1.22 13.39 10.68
CA ASP A 166 -2.53 13.80 11.19
C ASP A 166 -3.54 13.98 10.06
N ASP A 167 -3.16 14.66 8.97
CA ASP A 167 -4.02 14.88 7.80
C ASP A 167 -4.53 13.53 7.22
N TYR A 168 -3.67 12.52 7.18
CA TYR A 168 -4.00 11.20 6.66
C TYR A 168 -4.92 10.41 7.60
N VAL A 169 -4.76 10.54 8.92
CA VAL A 169 -5.73 9.98 9.87
C VAL A 169 -7.07 10.70 9.75
N ASP A 170 -7.05 12.03 9.61
CA ASP A 170 -8.26 12.84 9.45
C ASP A 170 -9.02 12.49 8.16
N LEU A 171 -8.32 12.09 7.10
CA LEU A 171 -8.95 11.51 5.90
C LEU A 171 -9.74 10.24 6.22
N LEU A 172 -9.21 9.34 7.06
CA LEU A 172 -9.94 8.14 7.48
C LEU A 172 -11.09 8.47 8.42
N VAL A 173 -10.98 9.50 9.26
CA VAL A 173 -12.10 9.95 10.11
C VAL A 173 -13.22 10.55 9.25
N LYS A 174 -12.87 11.39 8.28
CA LYS A 174 -13.81 12.10 7.39
C LYS A 174 -14.49 11.15 6.40
N TYR A 175 -13.75 10.26 5.76
CA TYR A 175 -14.25 9.37 4.71
C TYR A 175 -14.28 7.92 5.20
N LYS A 176 -15.35 7.57 5.93
CA LYS A 176 -15.55 6.24 6.55
C LYS A 176 -15.61 5.07 5.56
N ASN A 177 -15.75 5.35 4.27
CA ASN A 177 -15.75 4.38 3.17
C ASN A 177 -14.35 3.99 2.66
N ILE A 178 -13.29 4.73 3.01
CA ILE A 178 -11.94 4.46 2.47
C ILE A 178 -11.25 3.34 3.25
N GLY A 179 -11.13 2.14 2.71
CA GLY A 179 -10.50 1.01 3.40
C GLY A 179 -8.98 1.03 3.35
N LEU A 180 -8.38 1.65 2.33
CA LEU A 180 -6.93 1.65 2.14
C LEU A 180 -6.50 2.92 1.41
N ILE A 181 -5.48 3.60 1.93
CA ILE A 181 -4.85 4.78 1.33
C ILE A 181 -3.42 4.42 0.93
N GLY A 182 -2.97 4.83 -0.26
CA GLY A 182 -1.58 4.74 -0.67
C GLY A 182 -1.03 6.05 -1.23
N VAL A 183 0.23 6.03 -1.64
CA VAL A 183 0.90 7.18 -2.31
C VAL A 183 1.35 6.86 -3.73
N SER A 184 1.16 5.61 -4.15
CA SER A 184 1.46 5.16 -5.49
C SER A 184 0.51 4.05 -5.90
N TYR A 185 0.19 4.00 -7.19
CA TYR A 185 -0.71 3.02 -7.76
C TYR A 185 -0.19 2.52 -9.12
N SER A 186 -0.77 1.40 -9.56
CA SER A 186 -0.76 1.01 -10.96
C SER A 186 -2.17 0.70 -11.43
N THR A 187 -2.50 1.01 -12.68
CA THR A 187 -3.76 0.58 -13.30
C THR A 187 -3.64 -0.66 -14.17
N LYS A 188 -2.45 -1.27 -14.23
CA LYS A 188 -2.18 -2.44 -15.07
C LYS A 188 -1.54 -3.55 -14.26
N ILE A 189 -2.02 -4.78 -14.44
CA ILE A 189 -1.34 -5.97 -13.93
C ILE A 189 -0.30 -6.39 -14.97
N TYR A 190 0.95 -5.97 -14.79
CA TYR A 190 2.04 -6.33 -15.70
C TYR A 190 2.39 -7.82 -15.63
N GLN A 191 2.05 -8.48 -14.52
CA GLN A 191 2.28 -9.90 -14.25
C GLN A 191 1.10 -10.79 -14.71
N SER A 192 0.44 -10.42 -15.80
CA SER A 192 -0.70 -11.11 -16.38
C SER A 192 -0.58 -11.17 -17.90
N LEU A 193 -1.06 -12.24 -18.52
CA LEU A 193 -1.11 -12.37 -19.97
C LEU A 193 -2.29 -11.60 -20.59
N ILE A 194 -3.25 -11.16 -19.76
CA ILE A 194 -4.46 -10.51 -20.26
C ILE A 194 -4.19 -9.04 -20.59
N LYS A 195 -4.11 -8.72 -21.89
CA LYS A 195 -4.18 -7.38 -22.48
C LYS A 195 -5.37 -6.56 -21.97
N ASN A 196 -5.19 -5.24 -21.95
CA ASN A 196 -6.21 -4.25 -21.54
C ASN A 196 -6.82 -4.51 -20.15
N ASN A 197 -6.04 -5.11 -19.24
CA ASN A 197 -6.45 -5.49 -17.89
C ASN A 197 -6.47 -4.32 -16.89
N PHE A 198 -7.28 -3.29 -17.18
CA PHE A 198 -7.42 -2.16 -16.30
C PHE A 198 -7.86 -2.58 -14.89
N ASN A 199 -6.97 -2.36 -13.94
CA ASN A 199 -7.10 -2.79 -12.56
C ASN A 199 -6.33 -1.83 -11.65
N PRO A 200 -6.94 -0.72 -11.21
CA PRO A 200 -6.30 0.19 -10.26
C PRO A 200 -6.04 -0.53 -8.93
N HIS A 201 -4.79 -0.48 -8.48
CA HIS A 201 -4.34 -1.04 -7.21
C HIS A 201 -3.20 -0.21 -6.64
N LEU A 202 -3.09 -0.18 -5.31
CA LEU A 202 -2.02 0.50 -4.59
C LEU A 202 -0.75 -0.35 -4.57
N GLN A 203 0.40 0.31 -4.60
CA GLN A 203 1.72 -0.32 -4.47
C GLN A 203 2.18 -0.29 -3.00
N SER A 204 3.00 -1.25 -2.59
CA SER A 204 3.32 -1.53 -1.19
C SER A 204 4.29 -0.56 -0.52
N PHE A 205 4.65 0.56 -1.17
CA PHE A 205 5.57 1.57 -0.60
C PHE A 205 5.04 2.22 0.66
N PHE A 206 3.76 2.57 0.66
CA PHE A 206 3.06 3.19 1.76
C PHE A 206 1.60 2.80 1.65
N LEU A 207 1.08 2.25 2.75
CA LEU A 207 -0.29 1.83 2.90
C LEU A 207 -0.79 2.32 4.25
N LEU A 208 -1.96 2.94 4.27
CA LEU A 208 -2.64 3.35 5.49
C LEU A 208 -4.04 2.71 5.51
N THR A 209 -4.38 2.08 6.64
CA THR A 209 -5.67 1.43 6.86
C THR A 209 -6.04 1.49 8.34
N THR A 210 -7.09 0.78 8.74
CA THR A 210 -7.48 0.64 10.15
C THR A 210 -7.56 -0.81 10.60
N THR A 211 -7.53 -1.02 11.91
CA THR A 211 -7.64 -2.37 12.49
C THR A 211 -8.94 -3.07 12.08
N SER A 212 -10.08 -2.37 11.98
CA SER A 212 -11.33 -3.01 11.52
C SER A 212 -11.21 -3.55 10.09
N VAL A 213 -10.65 -2.75 9.18
CA VAL A 213 -10.50 -3.13 7.78
C VAL A 213 -9.54 -4.31 7.65
N LEU A 214 -8.42 -4.29 8.37
CA LEU A 214 -7.49 -5.41 8.41
C LEU A 214 -8.14 -6.69 8.97
N LYS A 215 -8.94 -6.57 10.03
CA LYS A 215 -9.64 -7.71 10.63
C LYS A 215 -10.60 -8.37 9.64
N GLU A 216 -11.43 -7.57 8.95
CA GLU A 216 -12.32 -8.06 7.90
C GLU A 216 -11.52 -8.68 6.74
N LEU A 217 -10.43 -8.04 6.34
CA LEU A 217 -9.57 -8.50 5.25
C LEU A 217 -8.92 -9.85 5.55
N LEU A 218 -8.37 -10.02 6.75
CA LEU A 218 -7.80 -11.29 7.20
C LEU A 218 -8.90 -12.36 7.26
N ALA A 219 -10.09 -12.04 7.79
CA ALA A 219 -11.19 -12.98 7.87
C ALA A 219 -11.60 -13.54 6.50
N ILE A 220 -11.73 -12.68 5.46
CA ILE A 220 -12.08 -13.13 4.11
C ILE A 220 -10.89 -13.74 3.34
N ASN A 221 -9.68 -13.62 3.88
CA ASN A 221 -8.46 -14.16 3.30
C ASN A 221 -7.87 -15.31 4.13
N ASN A 222 -8.72 -16.07 4.81
CA ASN A 222 -8.37 -17.27 5.58
C ASN A 222 -7.34 -17.01 6.69
N GLY A 223 -7.42 -15.85 7.35
CA GLY A 223 -6.50 -15.43 8.39
C GLY A 223 -5.12 -14.99 7.90
N LEU A 224 -4.89 -14.91 6.57
CA LEU A 224 -3.59 -14.58 6.00
C LEU A 224 -3.53 -13.13 5.53
N PHE A 225 -2.40 -12.45 5.72
CA PHE A 225 -2.14 -11.17 5.04
C PHE A 225 -1.82 -11.43 3.56
N PRO A 226 -2.34 -10.62 2.60
CA PRO A 226 -2.07 -10.83 1.19
C PRO A 226 -0.57 -10.83 0.90
N GLY A 227 -0.06 -11.83 0.18
CA GLY A 227 1.34 -11.89 -0.23
C GLY A 227 2.31 -12.47 0.80
N GLU A 228 1.92 -12.66 2.07
CA GLU A 228 2.83 -13.07 3.16
C GLU A 228 3.56 -14.40 2.90
N ASN A 229 2.95 -15.29 2.11
CA ASN A 229 3.50 -16.61 1.78
C ASN A 229 4.22 -16.67 0.43
N GLU A 230 4.31 -15.54 -0.28
CA GLU A 230 4.93 -15.49 -1.60
C GLU A 230 6.41 -15.13 -1.50
N SER A 231 7.26 -15.88 -2.20
CA SER A 231 8.70 -15.59 -2.27
C SER A 231 9.21 -15.14 -3.62
N TYR A 232 8.33 -15.17 -4.64
CA TYR A 232 8.67 -14.77 -5.99
C TYR A 232 8.18 -13.35 -6.25
N LYS A 233 9.05 -12.45 -6.74
CA LYS A 233 8.71 -11.03 -6.91
C LYS A 233 7.41 -10.78 -7.68
N ALA A 234 7.18 -11.51 -8.79
CA ALA A 234 5.96 -11.35 -9.55
C ALA A 234 4.71 -11.89 -8.81
N SER A 235 4.89 -12.93 -7.99
CA SER A 235 3.86 -13.40 -7.06
C SER A 235 3.54 -12.36 -6.00
N ILE A 236 4.54 -11.69 -5.41
CA ILE A 236 4.33 -10.66 -4.37
C ILE A 236 3.49 -9.51 -4.92
N ILE A 237 3.77 -9.05 -6.14
CA ILE A 237 2.95 -8.02 -6.79
C ILE A 237 1.51 -8.53 -7.01
N ARG A 238 1.36 -9.73 -7.56
CA ARG A 238 0.05 -10.27 -7.96
C ARG A 238 -0.83 -10.71 -6.79
N PHE A 239 -0.25 -11.35 -5.79
CA PHE A 239 -0.95 -11.95 -4.65
C PHE A 239 -0.76 -11.16 -3.35
N GLY A 240 0.12 -10.15 -3.33
CA GLY A 240 0.23 -9.12 -2.31
C GLY A 240 -0.48 -7.84 -2.77
N GLU A 241 0.21 -6.94 -3.48
CA GLU A 241 -0.29 -5.59 -3.84
C GLU A 241 -1.69 -5.60 -4.49
N ILE A 242 -1.84 -6.35 -5.58
CA ILE A 242 -3.09 -6.42 -6.34
C ILE A 242 -4.19 -7.12 -5.54
N LYS A 243 -3.86 -8.21 -4.85
CA LYS A 243 -4.83 -8.98 -4.07
C LYS A 243 -5.33 -8.17 -2.88
N LEU A 244 -4.45 -7.45 -2.18
CA LEU A 244 -4.79 -6.55 -1.08
C LEU A 244 -5.84 -5.53 -1.53
N SER A 245 -5.56 -4.78 -2.59
CA SER A 245 -6.48 -3.76 -3.13
C SER A 245 -7.83 -4.38 -3.53
N LYS A 246 -7.82 -5.56 -4.18
CA LYS A 246 -9.04 -6.27 -4.59
C LYS A 246 -9.88 -6.76 -3.42
N LEU A 247 -9.24 -7.24 -2.34
CA LEU A 247 -9.92 -7.73 -1.15
C LEU A 247 -10.60 -6.58 -0.41
N VAL A 248 -9.88 -5.46 -0.19
CA VAL A 248 -10.46 -4.23 0.38
C VAL A 248 -11.69 -3.79 -0.41
N GLN A 249 -11.58 -3.75 -1.73
CA GLN A 249 -12.70 -3.42 -2.60
C GLN A 249 -13.84 -4.44 -2.56
N SER A 250 -13.56 -5.74 -2.37
CA SER A 250 -14.59 -6.78 -2.26
C SER A 250 -15.38 -6.70 -0.95
N LEU A 251 -14.79 -6.13 0.10
CA LEU A 251 -15.48 -5.80 1.36
C LEU A 251 -16.41 -4.59 1.19
N GLY A 252 -16.39 -3.90 0.05
CA GLY A 252 -17.22 -2.72 -0.24
C GLY A 252 -16.56 -1.39 0.16
N TYR A 253 -15.28 -1.40 0.53
CA TYR A 253 -14.50 -0.20 0.79
C TYR A 253 -13.86 0.36 -0.49
N ASP A 254 -13.66 1.68 -0.50
CA ASP A 254 -12.89 2.33 -1.56
C ASP A 254 -11.39 2.26 -1.23
N ILE A 255 -10.56 2.19 -2.26
CA ILE A 255 -9.12 2.45 -2.12
C ILE A 255 -8.86 3.88 -2.60
N ALA A 256 -7.91 4.57 -1.99
CA ALA A 256 -7.60 5.96 -2.32
C ALA A 256 -6.10 6.20 -2.40
N PHE A 257 -5.72 7.28 -3.05
CA PHE A 257 -4.35 7.77 -3.03
C PHE A 257 -4.31 9.29 -3.09
N VAL A 258 -3.24 9.88 -2.56
CA VAL A 258 -2.99 11.32 -2.65
C VAL A 258 -2.01 11.60 -3.80
N SER A 259 -2.41 12.44 -4.74
CA SER A 259 -1.59 12.84 -5.89
C SER A 259 -0.62 13.98 -5.53
N GLU A 260 0.28 14.30 -6.47
CA GLU A 260 1.35 15.28 -6.29
C GLU A 260 0.84 16.71 -6.04
N ASP A 261 -0.35 17.01 -6.55
CA ASP A 261 -1.07 18.27 -6.33
C ASP A 261 -1.88 18.31 -5.02
N GLY A 262 -1.70 17.31 -4.14
CA GLY A 262 -2.36 17.20 -2.85
C GLY A 262 -3.83 16.76 -2.92
N ASN A 263 -4.32 16.33 -4.09
CA ASN A 263 -5.69 15.86 -4.26
C ASN A 263 -5.86 14.42 -3.78
N LEU A 264 -6.95 14.16 -3.06
CA LEU A 264 -7.39 12.80 -2.73
C LEU A 264 -8.18 12.23 -3.91
N ASN A 265 -7.73 11.11 -4.42
CA ASN A 265 -8.36 10.39 -5.52
C ASN A 265 -8.86 9.03 -5.04
N LEU A 266 -10.11 8.68 -5.36
CA LEU A 266 -10.74 7.43 -4.91
C LEU A 266 -10.99 6.48 -6.08
N PHE A 267 -10.79 5.19 -5.84
CA PHE A 267 -11.14 4.12 -6.76
C PHE A 267 -12.24 3.25 -6.14
N PRO A 268 -13.51 3.62 -6.36
CA PRO A 268 -14.61 2.81 -5.87
C PRO A 268 -14.73 1.52 -6.68
N LYS A 269 -15.15 0.44 -6.04
CA LYS A 269 -15.59 -0.77 -6.73
C LYS A 269 -16.99 -1.11 -6.29
N LYS A 270 -17.96 -0.82 -7.16
CA LYS A 270 -19.38 -0.91 -6.82
C LYS A 270 -20.05 -2.18 -7.32
N ASN A 271 -19.57 -2.74 -8.42
CA ASN A 271 -20.04 -4.00 -8.97
C ASN A 271 -18.89 -4.69 -9.75
N TRP A 272 -19.14 -5.90 -10.24
CA TRP A 272 -18.10 -6.71 -10.91
C TRP A 272 -17.76 -6.22 -12.34
N LEU A 273 -18.66 -5.47 -12.98
CA LEU A 273 -18.47 -4.87 -14.31
C LEU A 273 -17.76 -3.53 -14.24
N PHE A 274 -17.94 -2.78 -13.16
CA PHE A 274 -17.33 -1.48 -12.94
C PHE A 274 -15.87 -1.65 -12.50
N ASN A 275 -14.95 -1.30 -13.38
CA ASN A 275 -13.51 -1.24 -13.08
C ASN A 275 -12.95 0.18 -13.08
N GLY A 276 -13.76 1.20 -13.37
CA GLY A 276 -13.37 2.62 -13.37
C GLY A 276 -12.71 3.12 -14.66
N TYR A 277 -12.54 2.28 -15.69
CA TYR A 277 -11.77 2.62 -16.90
C TYR A 277 -12.27 3.91 -17.59
N GLN A 278 -13.57 4.01 -17.86
CA GLN A 278 -14.16 5.15 -18.58
C GLN A 278 -14.07 6.49 -17.85
N LYS A 279 -13.86 6.44 -16.54
CA LYS A 279 -13.86 7.61 -15.67
C LYS A 279 -12.46 8.01 -15.23
N TRP A 280 -11.48 7.19 -15.60
CA TRP A 280 -10.10 7.40 -15.29
C TRP A 280 -9.54 8.57 -16.10
N LYS A 281 -9.18 9.65 -15.41
CA LYS A 281 -8.58 10.86 -16.02
C LYS A 281 -7.09 10.98 -15.75
N LEU A 282 -6.54 10.08 -14.94
CA LEU A 282 -5.15 10.09 -14.54
C LEU A 282 -4.29 9.27 -15.50
N PRO A 283 -2.95 9.32 -15.39
CA PRO A 283 -2.10 8.46 -16.18
C PRO A 283 -2.41 6.96 -15.98
N HIS A 284 -2.34 6.19 -17.07
CA HIS A 284 -2.48 4.74 -17.02
C HIS A 284 -1.13 4.06 -16.74
N GLY A 285 -1.18 2.85 -16.18
CA GLY A 285 -0.01 2.07 -15.80
C GLY A 285 0.56 2.49 -14.45
N ASP A 286 1.88 2.37 -14.30
CA ASP A 286 2.62 2.72 -13.09
C ASP A 286 2.70 4.25 -12.91
N TYR A 287 2.06 4.77 -11.86
CA TYR A 287 1.98 6.21 -11.59
C TYR A 287 3.34 6.86 -11.37
N ARG A 288 4.33 6.11 -10.87
CA ARG A 288 5.68 6.62 -10.57
C ARG A 288 6.43 7.11 -11.80
N LEU A 289 6.01 6.68 -12.99
CA LEU A 289 6.58 7.14 -14.26
C LEU A 289 6.24 8.61 -14.52
N TRP A 290 5.13 9.09 -13.95
CA TRP A 290 4.54 10.40 -14.24
C TRP A 290 4.87 11.46 -13.18
N ASN A 291 5.14 11.05 -11.94
CA ASN A 291 5.45 11.98 -10.84
C ASN A 291 6.84 12.61 -10.98
N VAL A 292 6.99 13.84 -10.47
CA VAL A 292 8.31 14.46 -10.30
C VAL A 292 9.09 13.78 -9.19
N HIS A 293 8.41 13.46 -8.08
CA HIS A 293 8.97 12.75 -6.93
C HIS A 293 8.29 11.39 -6.72
N PRO A 294 8.83 10.31 -7.31
CA PRO A 294 8.28 8.97 -7.13
C PRO A 294 8.22 8.55 -5.67
N ASN A 295 7.15 7.85 -5.29
CA ASN A 295 6.89 7.35 -3.94
C ASN A 295 6.95 8.42 -2.84
N LYS A 296 6.77 9.70 -3.18
CA LYS A 296 6.65 10.75 -2.16
C LYS A 296 5.28 10.64 -1.47
N ILE A 297 5.29 10.81 -0.16
CA ILE A 297 4.06 11.03 0.62
C ILE A 297 3.78 12.52 0.52
N TYR A 298 2.71 12.88 -0.19
CA TYR A 298 2.30 14.27 -0.35
C TYR A 298 1.38 14.68 0.79
N LYS A 299 1.44 15.95 1.19
CA LYS A 299 0.44 16.50 2.08
C LYS A 299 -0.92 16.55 1.38
N TYR A 300 -1.99 16.32 2.15
CA TYR A 300 -3.34 16.57 1.68
C TYR A 300 -3.65 18.07 1.84
N GLU A 301 -3.82 18.79 0.72
CA GLU A 301 -3.92 20.26 0.74
C GLU A 301 -5.29 20.82 0.26
N LYS A 302 -6.12 20.03 -0.46
CA LYS A 302 -7.33 20.54 -1.14
C LYS A 302 -8.58 19.66 -1.02
N ALA A 303 -9.75 20.25 -1.25
CA ALA A 303 -11.04 19.56 -1.24
C ALA A 303 -11.14 18.44 -2.30
N TYR A 304 -11.92 17.41 -1.92
CA TYR A 304 -12.25 16.15 -2.61
C TYR A 304 -12.38 16.20 -4.15
N GLN A 305 -11.67 15.32 -4.86
CA GLN A 305 -12.00 14.95 -6.24
C GLN A 305 -12.41 13.48 -6.28
N THR A 306 -13.71 13.20 -6.40
CA THR A 306 -14.12 11.86 -6.83
C THR A 306 -13.64 11.68 -8.27
N ILE A 307 -12.83 10.65 -8.52
CA ILE A 307 -12.76 10.04 -9.86
C ILE A 307 -14.05 9.22 -9.98
N GLY A 308 -15.13 9.97 -10.19
CA GLY A 308 -16.51 9.57 -9.91
C GLY A 308 -17.24 9.16 -11.14
#